data_AF-A0A2M8NFV4-F1
#
_entry.id   AF-A0A2M8NFV4-F1
#
_cell.length_a   1.000
_cell.length_b   1.000
_cell.length_c   1.000
_cell.angle_alpha   90.00
_cell.angle_beta   90.00
_cell.angle_gamma   90.00
#
_symmetry.space_group_name_H-M   'P 1'
#
loop_
_entity.id
_entity.type
_entity.pdbx_description
1 polymer ?
#
loop_
_entity_poly.entity_id
_entity_poly.type
_entity_poly.pdbx_seq_one_letter_code
_entity_poly.pdbx_strand_id
1 'polypeptide(L)'
;LEAIACWLIDFYRTGKSPLLRDFAILETDITYRLFATDSLSEFRMLQRALQEEAFQPFAPPPKAHETPLEKTVGALKALRGLGMDMNRGAAISNNDRKAYWIALLMTHLNVIRLPNPPIRPEQKCQALVAASLICNQLDALYNRSTIEPQLYDVEQLYSPQT
;
A
#
# COMPACT_ATOMS: atom_id res chain seq x y z
N LEU A 1 23.82 -4.78 21.62
CA LEU A 1 22.45 -4.61 21.08
C LEU A 1 21.72 -3.71 22.07
N GLU A 2 21.63 -2.43 21.78
CA GLU A 2 20.77 -1.53 22.58
C GLU A 2 19.32 -1.99 22.43
N ALA A 3 18.61 -2.13 23.55
CA ALA A 3 17.19 -2.44 23.54
C ALA A 3 16.44 -1.22 23.01
N ILE A 4 15.86 -1.33 21.81
CA ILE A 4 14.96 -0.32 21.27
C ILE A 4 13.64 -0.43 22.05
N ALA A 5 13.34 0.58 22.87
CA ALA A 5 12.05 0.70 23.54
C ALA A 5 11.02 1.29 22.56
N CYS A 6 9.92 0.58 22.32
CA CYS A 6 8.77 1.07 21.56
C CYS A 6 7.58 1.28 22.50
N TRP A 7 6.92 2.43 22.39
CA TRP A 7 5.73 2.77 23.16
C TRP A 7 4.53 2.88 22.23
N LEU A 8 3.46 2.16 22.54
CA LEU A 8 2.16 2.31 21.89
C LEU A 8 1.39 3.42 22.61
N ILE A 9 0.91 4.40 21.85
CA ILE A 9 0.18 5.57 22.34
C ILE A 9 -1.09 5.79 21.51
N ASP A 10 -1.99 6.64 21.99
CA ASP A 10 -3.25 7.03 21.32
C ASP A 10 -4.24 5.88 21.07
N PHE A 11 -4.76 5.32 22.17
CA PHE A 11 -5.74 4.22 22.14
C PHE A 11 -7.19 4.65 21.82
N TYR A 12 -7.42 5.93 21.43
CA TYR A 12 -8.76 6.51 21.28
C TYR A 12 -9.68 5.76 20.30
N ARG A 13 -9.12 5.13 19.27
CA ARG A 13 -9.89 4.38 18.24
C ARG A 13 -9.73 2.87 18.33
N THR A 14 -9.28 2.35 19.47
CA THR A 14 -9.09 0.91 19.64
C THR A 14 -10.41 0.18 19.87
N GLY A 15 -10.47 -1.06 19.40
CA GLY A 15 -11.66 -1.90 19.47
C GLY A 15 -11.46 -3.19 18.70
N LYS A 16 -12.48 -4.06 18.67
CA LYS A 16 -12.43 -5.28 17.87
C LYS A 16 -12.47 -4.92 16.38
N SER A 17 -11.39 -5.22 15.66
CA SER A 17 -11.27 -5.08 14.21
C SER A 17 -10.71 -6.37 13.60
N PRO A 18 -10.96 -6.62 12.30
CA PRO A 18 -10.20 -7.63 11.57
C PRO A 18 -8.71 -7.24 11.57
N LEU A 19 -7.84 -8.15 12.01
CA LEU A 19 -6.40 -7.90 12.15
C LEU A 19 -5.76 -7.32 10.88
N LEU A 20 -6.13 -7.87 9.70
CA LEU A 20 -5.61 -7.44 8.40
C LEU A 20 -5.90 -5.97 8.06
N ARG A 21 -6.93 -5.38 8.68
CA ARG A 21 -7.23 -3.96 8.52
C ARG A 21 -6.14 -3.09 9.15
N ASP A 22 -5.63 -3.48 10.31
CA ASP A 22 -4.61 -2.71 11.02
C ASP A 22 -3.28 -2.74 10.25
N PHE A 23 -2.97 -3.88 9.62
CA PHE A 23 -1.86 -4.00 8.65
C PHE A 23 -2.03 -3.08 7.45
N ALA A 24 -3.22 -3.01 6.85
CA ALA A 24 -3.49 -2.10 5.72
C ALA A 24 -3.35 -0.62 6.10
N ILE A 25 -3.78 -0.25 7.32
CA ILE A 25 -3.59 1.11 7.85
C ILE A 25 -2.11 1.41 8.00
N LEU A 26 -1.34 0.51 8.61
CA LEU A 26 0.08 0.70 8.83
C LEU A 26 0.88 0.72 7.51
N GLU A 27 0.52 -0.11 6.53
CA GLU A 27 1.11 -0.08 5.19
C GLU A 27 0.89 1.27 4.50
N THR A 28 -0.34 1.79 4.58
CA THR A 28 -0.67 3.11 4.03
C THR A 28 0.14 4.20 4.73
N ASP A 29 0.31 4.10 6.05
CA ASP A 29 1.06 5.08 6.83
C ASP A 29 2.54 5.10 6.46
N ILE A 30 3.17 3.92 6.38
CA ILE A 30 4.55 3.75 5.93
C ILE A 30 4.70 4.31 4.51
N THR A 31 3.77 4.01 3.61
CA THR A 31 3.80 4.47 2.22
C THR A 31 3.84 6.00 2.10
N TYR A 32 3.02 6.72 2.87
CA TYR A 32 2.93 8.18 2.74
C TYR A 32 3.81 8.97 3.70
N ARG A 33 4.20 8.40 4.84
CA ARG A 33 5.03 9.08 5.84
C ARG A 33 6.50 8.66 5.81
N LEU A 34 6.81 7.37 5.64
CA LEU A 34 8.20 6.90 5.64
C LEU A 34 8.89 7.16 4.30
N PHE A 35 8.20 6.89 3.19
CA PHE A 35 8.76 7.08 1.87
C PHE A 35 8.73 8.55 1.42
N ALA A 36 7.61 9.24 1.70
CA ALA A 36 7.39 10.68 1.54
C ALA A 36 7.92 11.31 0.22
N THR A 37 7.93 10.56 -0.89
CA THR A 37 8.36 11.08 -2.19
C THR A 37 7.28 11.94 -2.86
N ASP A 38 7.72 12.92 -3.64
CA ASP A 38 6.85 13.67 -4.58
C ASP A 38 6.96 13.12 -6.01
N SER A 39 7.91 12.21 -6.27
CA SER A 39 8.10 11.59 -7.57
C SER A 39 7.11 10.46 -7.80
N LEU A 40 6.21 10.65 -8.75
CA LEU A 40 5.31 9.57 -9.20
C LEU A 40 6.09 8.39 -9.80
N SER A 41 7.26 8.64 -10.39
CA SER A 41 8.13 7.59 -10.93
C SER A 41 8.66 6.69 -9.81
N GLU A 42 9.21 7.27 -8.75
CA GLU A 42 9.68 6.52 -7.59
C GLU A 42 8.54 5.80 -6.87
N PHE A 43 7.36 6.43 -6.79
CA PHE A 43 6.16 5.79 -6.26
C PHE A 43 5.74 4.57 -7.10
N ARG A 44 5.81 4.65 -8.43
CA ARG A 44 5.55 3.49 -9.30
C ARG A 44 6.58 2.39 -9.12
N MET A 45 7.85 2.73 -8.88
CA MET A 45 8.89 1.75 -8.55
C MET A 45 8.58 1.02 -7.24
N LEU A 46 8.17 1.75 -6.21
CA LEU A 46 7.69 1.17 -4.95
C LEU A 46 6.54 0.19 -5.20
N GLN A 47 5.50 0.62 -5.93
CA GLN A 47 4.33 -0.22 -6.19
C GLN A 47 4.69 -1.50 -6.96
N ARG A 48 5.55 -1.41 -7.99
CA ARG A 48 6.04 -2.59 -8.73
C ARG A 48 6.78 -3.56 -7.81
N ALA A 49 7.70 -3.07 -6.98
CA ALA A 49 8.45 -3.89 -6.03
C ALA A 49 7.54 -4.61 -5.01
N LEU A 50 6.37 -4.05 -4.70
CA LEU A 50 5.39 -4.64 -3.80
C LEU A 50 4.42 -5.62 -4.48
N GLN A 51 4.25 -5.54 -5.81
CA GLN A 51 3.40 -6.44 -6.58
C GLN A 51 4.08 -7.80 -6.81
N GLU A 52 5.39 -7.80 -7.10
CA GLU A 52 6.15 -9.00 -7.46
C GLU A 52 6.32 -9.99 -6.29
N GLU A 53 6.18 -9.51 -5.04
CA GLU A 53 6.49 -10.28 -3.83
C GLU A 53 5.47 -10.07 -2.70
N ALA A 54 4.18 -9.97 -3.04
CA ALA A 54 3.17 -9.50 -2.10
C ALA A 54 3.06 -10.31 -0.77
N PHE A 55 3.61 -11.52 -0.70
CA PHE A 55 3.47 -12.42 0.46
C PHE A 55 4.69 -13.32 0.68
N GLN A 56 5.91 -12.79 0.56
CA GLN A 56 7.13 -13.54 0.90
C GLN A 56 7.42 -13.49 2.42
N PRO A 57 8.03 -14.55 3.00
CA PRO A 57 8.43 -14.55 4.41
C PRO A 57 9.49 -13.48 4.69
N PHE A 58 9.52 -13.04 5.95
CA PHE A 58 10.31 -11.94 6.50
C PHE A 58 11.67 -11.70 5.80
N ALA A 59 11.83 -10.51 5.21
CA ALA A 59 13.11 -10.06 4.65
C ALA A 59 14.06 -9.60 5.78
N PRO A 60 15.39 -9.81 5.63
CA PRO A 60 16.37 -9.43 6.64
C PRO A 60 16.34 -7.92 6.96
N PRO A 61 16.82 -7.50 8.14
CA PRO A 61 16.77 -6.11 8.58
C PRO A 61 17.50 -5.18 7.60
N PRO A 62 17.04 -3.92 7.51
CA PRO A 62 17.59 -2.95 6.58
C PRO A 62 19.09 -2.73 6.81
N LYS A 63 19.87 -2.74 5.73
CA LYS A 63 21.32 -2.44 5.74
C LYS A 63 21.56 -0.95 5.97
N ALA A 64 22.72 -0.60 6.53
CA ALA A 64 23.09 0.78 6.88
C ALA A 64 23.16 1.77 5.69
N HIS A 65 23.12 1.29 4.44
CA HIS A 65 23.23 2.10 3.22
C HIS A 65 22.02 1.97 2.28
N GLU A 66 20.84 1.66 2.81
CA GLU A 66 19.63 1.55 1.98
C GLU A 66 19.08 2.90 1.56
N THR A 67 18.67 2.97 0.29
CA THR A 67 17.86 4.07 -0.23
C THR A 67 16.51 4.14 0.50
N PRO A 68 15.84 5.31 0.55
CA PRO A 68 14.50 5.42 1.11
C PRO A 68 13.49 4.43 0.49
N LEU A 69 13.64 4.14 -0.81
CA LEU A 69 12.84 3.14 -1.52
C LEU A 69 13.08 1.73 -0.97
N GLU A 70 14.34 1.30 -0.90
CA GLU A 70 14.69 -0.04 -0.39
C GLU A 70 14.23 -0.23 1.05
N LYS A 71 14.45 0.77 1.90
CA LYS A 71 14.01 0.75 3.29
C LYS A 71 12.48 0.63 3.40
N THR A 72 11.74 1.37 2.56
CA THR A 72 10.28 1.32 2.53
C THR A 72 9.80 -0.05 2.05
N VAL A 73 10.37 -0.57 0.96
CA VAL A 73 10.06 -1.90 0.44
C VAL A 73 10.33 -2.97 1.49
N GLY A 74 11.48 -2.92 2.16
CA GLY A 74 11.83 -3.85 3.24
C GLY A 74 10.85 -3.79 4.41
N ALA A 75 10.49 -2.58 4.86
CA ALA A 75 9.50 -2.40 5.93
C ALA A 75 8.12 -2.95 5.55
N LEU A 76 7.64 -2.70 4.33
CA LEU A 76 6.35 -3.16 3.86
C LEU A 76 6.32 -4.68 3.64
N LYS A 77 7.40 -5.26 3.10
CA LYS A 77 7.56 -6.72 2.99
C LYS A 77 7.57 -7.39 4.37
N ALA A 78 8.32 -6.84 5.33
CA ALA A 78 8.33 -7.33 6.70
C ALA A 78 6.95 -7.22 7.36
N LEU A 79 6.24 -6.11 7.15
CA LEU A 79 4.88 -5.90 7.65
C LEU A 79 3.90 -6.95 7.09
N ARG A 80 3.91 -7.19 5.78
CA ARG A 80 3.07 -8.22 5.16
C ARG A 80 3.45 -9.62 5.65
N GLY A 81 4.74 -9.90 5.82
CA GLY A 81 5.25 -11.15 6.41
C GLY A 81 4.73 -11.39 7.84
N LEU A 82 4.72 -10.36 8.69
CA LEU A 82 4.14 -10.44 10.04
C LEU A 82 2.63 -10.74 10.00
N GLY A 83 1.89 -10.14 9.05
CA GLY A 83 0.49 -10.43 8.83
C GLY A 83 0.23 -11.91 8.46
N MET A 84 1.15 -12.52 7.70
CA MET A 84 1.13 -13.96 7.38
C MET A 84 1.41 -14.82 8.61
N ASP A 85 2.44 -14.48 9.36
CA ASP A 85 2.87 -15.23 10.55
C ASP A 85 1.87 -15.15 11.70
N MET A 86 1.06 -14.10 11.79
CA MET A 86 0.03 -14.01 12.82
C MET A 86 -1.17 -14.93 12.54
N ASN A 87 -1.29 -15.47 11.32
CA ASN A 87 -2.33 -16.43 10.94
C ASN A 87 -1.90 -17.90 11.16
N ARG A 88 -0.90 -18.12 12.04
CA ARG A 88 -0.26 -19.41 12.41
C ARG A 88 -1.24 -20.58 12.46
N GLY A 89 -1.26 -21.37 11.40
CA GLY A 89 -1.91 -22.68 11.33
C GLY A 89 -2.73 -22.94 10.07
N ALA A 90 -3.18 -21.89 9.38
CA ALA A 90 -3.91 -22.01 8.11
C ALA A 90 -3.20 -21.21 7.02
N ALA A 91 -3.08 -21.78 5.82
CA ALA A 91 -2.72 -20.98 4.65
C ALA A 91 -3.73 -19.83 4.54
N ILE A 92 -3.24 -18.60 4.36
CA ILE A 92 -4.12 -17.43 4.20
C ILE A 92 -5.13 -17.75 3.09
N SER A 93 -6.42 -17.72 3.45
CA SER A 93 -7.47 -18.03 2.50
C SER A 93 -7.52 -16.93 1.43
N ASN A 94 -8.03 -17.27 0.23
CA ASN A 94 -8.29 -16.23 -0.77
C ASN A 94 -9.25 -15.15 -0.27
N ASN A 95 -10.11 -15.47 0.70
CA ASN A 95 -11.01 -14.50 1.32
C ASN A 95 -10.25 -13.51 2.21
N ASP A 96 -9.27 -13.97 2.97
CA ASP A 96 -8.40 -13.12 3.79
C ASP A 96 -7.55 -12.19 2.92
N ARG A 97 -7.00 -12.71 1.81
CA ARG A 97 -6.28 -11.89 0.82
C ARG A 97 -7.19 -10.82 0.24
N LYS A 98 -8.43 -11.17 -0.15
CA LYS A 98 -9.42 -10.20 -0.65
C LYS A 98 -9.75 -9.15 0.40
N ALA A 99 -9.98 -9.56 1.65
CA ALA A 99 -10.25 -8.63 2.75
C ALA A 99 -9.09 -7.65 2.98
N TYR A 100 -7.84 -8.14 2.90
CA TYR A 100 -6.65 -7.29 2.97
C TYR A 100 -6.60 -6.25 1.86
N TRP A 101 -6.74 -6.68 0.60
CA TRP A 101 -6.71 -5.78 -0.55
C TRP A 101 -7.87 -4.78 -0.56
N ILE A 102 -9.06 -5.19 -0.12
CA ILE A 102 -10.21 -4.29 0.07
C ILE A 102 -9.88 -3.26 1.17
N ALA A 103 -9.32 -3.69 2.30
CA ALA A 103 -8.94 -2.77 3.37
C ALA A 103 -7.89 -1.76 2.87
N LEU A 104 -6.89 -2.22 2.12
CA LEU A 104 -5.85 -1.38 1.53
C LEU A 104 -6.43 -0.40 0.49
N LEU A 105 -7.34 -0.85 -0.36
CA LEU A 105 -8.06 0.03 -1.28
C LEU A 105 -8.78 1.14 -0.52
N MET A 106 -9.53 0.79 0.52
CA MET A 106 -10.30 1.75 1.31
C MET A 106 -9.39 2.74 2.05
N THR A 107 -8.21 2.33 2.53
CA THR A 107 -7.26 3.25 3.17
C THR A 107 -6.64 4.22 2.16
N HIS A 108 -6.29 3.79 0.95
CA HIS A 108 -5.83 4.69 -0.11
C HIS A 108 -6.93 5.65 -0.58
N LEU A 109 -8.18 5.18 -0.73
CA LEU A 109 -9.31 6.06 -1.04
C LEU A 109 -9.56 7.10 0.07
N ASN A 110 -9.32 6.74 1.33
CA ASN A 110 -9.40 7.70 2.43
C ASN A 110 -8.35 8.81 2.29
N VAL A 111 -7.13 8.52 1.84
CA VAL A 111 -6.09 9.54 1.58
C VAL A 111 -6.57 10.57 0.56
N ILE A 112 -7.26 10.13 -0.50
CA ILE A 112 -7.82 11.01 -1.53
C ILE A 112 -8.90 11.93 -0.94
N ARG A 113 -9.73 11.41 -0.04
CA ARG A 113 -10.85 12.14 0.59
C ARG A 113 -10.38 13.20 1.60
N LEU A 114 -9.20 13.04 2.20
CA LEU A 114 -8.70 14.00 3.18
C LEU A 114 -8.49 15.39 2.55
N PRO A 115 -8.78 16.48 3.29
CA PRO A 115 -8.63 17.84 2.77
C PRO A 115 -7.16 18.18 2.47
N ASN A 116 -6.96 19.14 1.56
CA ASN A 116 -5.68 19.82 1.36
C ASN A 116 -5.74 21.15 2.12
N PRO A 117 -4.87 21.42 3.11
CA PRO A 117 -4.01 20.52 3.88
C PRO A 117 -4.80 19.63 4.87
N PRO A 118 -4.25 18.50 5.36
CA PRO A 118 -2.82 18.17 5.47
C PRO A 118 -2.22 17.31 4.35
N ILE A 119 -3.01 16.77 3.41
CA ILE A 119 -2.49 15.92 2.34
C ILE A 119 -2.07 16.77 1.13
N ARG A 120 -0.95 16.44 0.51
CA ARG A 120 -0.45 17.13 -0.69
C ARG A 120 -1.13 16.61 -1.97
N PRO A 121 -1.31 17.44 -3.02
CA PRO A 121 -1.87 16.99 -4.30
C PRO A 121 -1.16 15.76 -4.90
N GLU A 122 0.16 15.70 -4.78
CA GLU A 122 1.01 14.61 -5.29
C GLU A 122 0.65 13.28 -4.60
N GLN A 123 0.41 13.31 -3.29
CA GLN A 123 -0.02 12.14 -2.52
C GLN A 123 -1.41 11.66 -2.92
N LYS A 124 -2.31 12.57 -3.33
CA LYS A 124 -3.62 12.19 -3.89
C LYS A 124 -3.48 11.49 -5.23
N CYS A 125 -2.61 12.00 -6.11
CA CYS A 125 -2.29 11.34 -7.37
C CYS A 125 -1.68 9.95 -7.13
N GLN A 126 -0.73 9.83 -6.20
CA GLN A 126 -0.14 8.56 -5.80
C GLN A 126 -1.19 7.58 -5.24
N ALA A 127 -2.12 8.07 -4.41
CA ALA A 127 -3.24 7.27 -3.88
C ALA A 127 -4.17 6.76 -4.97
N LEU A 128 -4.45 7.57 -5.99
CA LEU A 128 -5.21 7.12 -7.16
C LEU A 128 -4.45 6.04 -7.95
N VAL A 129 -3.15 6.19 -8.15
CA VAL A 129 -2.33 5.16 -8.81
C VAL A 129 -2.32 3.87 -7.99
N ALA A 130 -2.09 3.94 -6.67
CA ALA A 130 -2.17 2.77 -5.80
C ALA A 130 -3.54 2.10 -5.87
N ALA A 131 -4.63 2.87 -5.79
CA ALA A 131 -5.99 2.36 -5.90
C ALA A 131 -6.22 1.61 -7.23
N SER A 132 -5.76 2.15 -8.37
CA SER A 132 -5.88 1.45 -9.66
C SER A 132 -5.13 0.12 -9.69
N LEU A 133 -3.93 0.06 -9.11
CA LEU A 133 -3.13 -1.16 -9.06
C LEU A 133 -3.76 -2.21 -8.13
N ILE A 134 -4.35 -1.76 -7.02
CA ILE A 134 -5.09 -2.62 -6.10
C ILE A 134 -6.36 -3.18 -6.77
N CYS A 135 -7.09 -2.38 -7.55
CA CYS A 135 -8.24 -2.86 -8.32
C CYS A 135 -7.83 -3.99 -9.28
N ASN A 136 -6.73 -3.82 -10.03
CA ASN A 136 -6.21 -4.87 -10.92
C ASN A 136 -5.88 -6.16 -10.14
N GLN A 137 -5.30 -6.02 -8.94
CA GLN A 137 -4.98 -7.16 -8.09
C GLN A 137 -6.22 -7.85 -7.53
N LEU A 138 -7.26 -7.09 -7.18
CA LEU A 138 -8.55 -7.61 -6.77
C LEU A 138 -9.24 -8.36 -7.91
N ASP A 139 -9.27 -7.79 -9.12
CA ASP A 139 -9.87 -8.46 -10.29
C ASP A 139 -9.20 -9.81 -10.57
N ALA A 140 -7.86 -9.88 -10.49
CA ALA A 140 -7.12 -11.12 -10.59
C ALA A 140 -7.53 -12.15 -9.51
N LEU A 141 -7.79 -11.71 -8.27
CA LEU A 141 -8.27 -12.58 -7.18
C LEU A 141 -9.75 -13.00 -7.31
N TYR A 142 -10.54 -12.22 -8.04
CA TYR A 142 -11.94 -12.54 -8.36
C TYR A 142 -12.07 -13.33 -9.67
N ASN A 143 -10.97 -13.67 -10.34
CA ASN A 143 -10.95 -14.26 -11.69
C ASN A 143 -11.78 -13.45 -12.70
N ARG A 144 -11.82 -12.12 -12.54
CA ARG A 144 -12.41 -11.22 -13.52
C ARG A 144 -11.33 -10.95 -14.57
N SER A 145 -11.65 -11.16 -15.85
CA SER A 145 -10.75 -10.82 -16.93
C SER A 145 -10.31 -9.37 -16.77
N THR A 146 -9.00 -9.12 -16.69
CA THR A 146 -8.45 -7.75 -16.72
C THR A 146 -8.95 -7.09 -17.99
N ILE A 147 -9.88 -6.14 -17.84
CA ILE A 147 -10.14 -5.18 -18.89
C ILE A 147 -8.85 -4.37 -18.94
N GLU A 148 -8.00 -4.59 -19.95
CA GLU A 148 -6.84 -3.73 -20.16
C GLU A 148 -7.34 -2.29 -20.15
N PRO A 149 -6.82 -1.42 -19.26
CA PRO A 149 -7.13 -0.01 -19.35
C PRO A 149 -6.57 0.44 -20.69
N GLN A 150 -7.45 0.63 -21.68
CA GLN A 150 -7.12 1.47 -22.82
C GLN A 150 -6.68 2.79 -22.21
N LEU A 151 -5.38 3.06 -22.26
CA LEU A 151 -4.83 4.37 -21.96
C LEU A 151 -5.51 5.32 -22.93
N TYR A 152 -6.58 5.97 -22.47
CA TYR A 152 -7.09 7.13 -23.15
C TYR A 152 -5.96 8.14 -23.15
N ASP A 153 -5.49 8.44 -24.36
CA ASP A 153 -4.46 9.43 -24.60
C ASP A 153 -4.98 10.75 -24.05
N VAL A 154 -4.46 11.16 -22.89
CA VAL A 154 -4.94 12.34 -22.15
C VAL A 154 -4.75 13.61 -23.00
N GLU A 155 -3.88 13.55 -24.02
CA GLU A 155 -3.68 14.59 -25.02
C GLU A 155 -4.90 14.84 -25.91
N GLN A 156 -5.79 13.86 -26.12
CA GLN A 156 -6.99 14.04 -26.95
C GLN A 156 -8.11 14.85 -26.25
N LEU A 157 -8.06 15.00 -24.93
CA LEU A 157 -9.05 15.77 -24.16
C LEU A 157 -8.74 17.27 -24.10
N TYR A 158 -7.57 17.71 -24.57
CA TYR A 158 -7.11 19.10 -24.52
C TYR A 158 -6.95 19.77 -25.88
N SER A 159 -7.45 19.18 -26.97
CA SER A 159 -7.53 19.88 -28.25
C SER A 159 -8.57 20.99 -28.17
N PRO A 160 -8.20 22.28 -28.28
CA PRO A 160 -9.18 23.36 -28.40
C PRO A 160 -9.96 23.14 -29.69
N GLN A 161 -11.28 23.04 -29.58
CA GLN A 161 -12.17 23.07 -30.75
C GLN A 161 -12.07 24.48 -31.36
N THR A 162 -11.30 24.60 -32.44
CA THR A 162 -11.34 25.75 -33.37
C THR A 162 -12.55 25.65 -34.28
#